data_AF-A0A7X2MT87-F1
#
_entry.id   AF-A0A7X2MT87-F1
#
_cell.length_a   1.000
_cell.length_b   1.000
_cell.length_c   1.000
_cell.angle_alpha   90.00
_cell.angle_beta   90.00
_cell.angle_gamma   90.00
#
_symmetry.space_group_name_H-M   'P 1'
#
loop_
_entity.id
_entity.type
_entity.pdbx_description
1 polymer ?
#
loop_
_entity_poly.entity_id
_entity_poly.type
_entity_poly.pdbx_seq_one_letter_code
_entity_poly.pdbx_strand_id
1 'polypeptide(L)'
;GLIVTQGTDLSAGRQVGLAAVVAATLLQAMDNANKVFPTLDTVPIPLVILTVCIIGGVIGLVNGVIIAYLKVTPFITTLGTMIIVYGINSLYYDFVGASPIAGFDTGFSKFTQGFLRFGDFKLSFITFYAVIAIIFVWVLWNKTRFGKNIFAIGGNPEAAKVSGV
;
A
#
# COMPACT_ATOMS: atom_id res chain seq x y z
N GLY A 1 11.66 -3.22 -4.27
CA GLY A 1 12.72 -2.26 -4.59
C GLY A 1 13.85 -2.40 -3.61
N LEU A 2 13.63 -1.98 -2.36
CA LEU A 2 14.63 -1.99 -1.29
C LEU A 2 15.39 -3.32 -1.14
N ILE A 3 14.70 -4.47 -1.10
CA ILE A 3 15.34 -5.80 -1.01
C ILE A 3 16.25 -6.10 -2.21
N VAL A 4 15.81 -5.72 -3.41
CA VAL A 4 16.58 -5.94 -4.65
C VAL A 4 17.82 -5.05 -4.66
N THR A 5 17.74 -3.84 -4.10
CA THR A 5 18.88 -2.93 -3.91
C THR A 5 19.66 -3.19 -2.61
N GLN A 6 19.62 -4.43 -2.09
CA GLN A 6 20.35 -4.87 -0.88
C GLN A 6 19.96 -4.18 0.44
N GLY A 7 18.80 -3.53 0.49
CA GLY A 7 18.24 -2.91 1.70
C GLY A 7 17.11 -3.72 2.33
N THR A 8 16.88 -3.51 3.62
CA THR A 8 15.73 -4.10 4.34
C THR A 8 14.62 -3.06 4.49
N ASP A 9 13.36 -3.45 4.29
CA ASP A 9 12.20 -2.61 4.57
C ASP A 9 11.36 -3.19 5.70
N LEU A 10 11.45 -2.57 6.88
CA LEU A 10 10.66 -2.92 8.06
C LEU A 10 9.31 -2.19 8.10
N SER A 11 9.16 -1.12 7.33
CA SER A 11 8.00 -0.22 7.40
C SER A 11 6.77 -0.78 6.66
N ALA A 12 6.97 -1.68 5.70
CA ALA A 12 5.92 -2.21 4.82
C ALA A 12 4.68 -2.72 5.58
N GLY A 13 4.86 -3.47 6.67
CA GLY A 13 3.74 -3.99 7.46
C GLY A 13 2.90 -2.89 8.11
N ARG A 14 3.54 -1.83 8.63
CA ARG A 14 2.83 -0.68 9.21
C ARG A 14 2.18 0.20 8.14
N GLN A 15 2.78 0.31 6.96
CA GLN A 15 2.17 1.00 5.82
C GLN A 15 0.89 0.29 5.35
N VAL A 16 0.88 -1.04 5.27
CA VAL A 16 -0.33 -1.82 4.96
C VAL A 16 -1.41 -1.59 6.01
N GLY A 17 -1.04 -1.52 7.29
CA GLY A 17 -1.98 -1.17 8.37
C GLY A 17 -2.59 0.22 8.20
N LEU A 18 -1.76 1.23 7.91
CA LEU A 18 -2.25 2.60 7.65
C LEU A 18 -3.16 2.66 6.42
N ALA A 19 -2.77 1.97 5.35
CA ALA A 19 -3.57 1.83 4.14
C ALA A 19 -4.95 1.22 4.43
N ALA A 20 -5.00 0.17 5.25
CA ALA A 20 -6.23 -0.48 5.67
C ALA A 20 -7.12 0.46 6.49
N VAL A 21 -6.54 1.21 7.44
CA VAL A 21 -7.27 2.20 8.24
C VAL A 21 -7.89 3.27 7.35
N VAL A 22 -7.09 3.90 6.47
CA VAL A 22 -7.58 4.93 5.56
C VAL A 22 -8.66 4.41 4.62
N ALA A 23 -8.46 3.23 4.01
CA ALA A 23 -9.44 2.62 3.12
C ALA A 23 -10.74 2.29 3.86
N ALA A 24 -10.64 1.63 5.01
CA ALA A 24 -11.79 1.20 5.79
C ALA A 24 -12.64 2.40 6.21
N THR A 25 -12.01 3.49 6.64
CA THR A 25 -12.68 4.72 7.07
C THR A 25 -13.43 5.41 5.92
N LEU A 26 -12.82 5.48 4.73
CA LEU A 26 -13.44 6.13 3.57
C LEU A 26 -14.56 5.30 2.91
N LEU A 27 -14.61 3.99 3.19
CA LEU A 27 -15.55 3.04 2.57
C LEU A 27 -16.67 2.60 3.52
N GLN A 28 -16.81 3.23 4.69
CA GLN A 28 -17.93 3.00 5.59
C GLN A 28 -19.26 3.43 4.94
N ALA A 29 -20.31 2.64 5.14
CA ALA A 29 -21.64 2.93 4.65
C ALA A 29 -22.22 4.21 5.29
N MET A 30 -23.12 4.90 4.58
CA MET A 30 -23.74 6.15 5.08
C MET A 30 -24.66 5.94 6.27
N ASP A 31 -25.29 4.78 6.36
CA ASP A 31 -26.22 4.35 7.41
C ASP A 31 -25.51 3.74 8.64
N ASN A 32 -24.18 3.66 8.62
CA ASN A 32 -23.42 3.08 9.70
C ASN A 32 -23.40 4.00 10.94
N ALA A 33 -23.90 3.49 12.06
CA ALA A 33 -23.94 4.20 13.34
C ALA A 33 -22.55 4.59 13.86
N ASN A 34 -21.51 3.83 13.53
CA ASN A 34 -20.12 4.06 13.94
C ASN A 34 -19.28 4.67 12.81
N LYS A 35 -19.90 5.43 11.90
CA LYS A 35 -19.18 6.11 10.82
C LYS A 35 -18.25 7.19 11.39
N VAL A 36 -16.97 7.10 11.07
CA VAL A 36 -15.94 8.03 11.58
C VAL A 36 -16.18 9.45 11.08
N PHE A 37 -16.61 9.60 9.83
CA PHE A 37 -16.96 10.90 9.23
C PHE A 37 -18.44 10.92 8.82
N PRO A 38 -19.35 11.35 9.72
CA PRO A 38 -20.80 11.26 9.50
C PRO A 38 -21.29 12.04 8.28
N THR A 39 -20.64 13.16 7.96
CA THR A 39 -21.03 14.07 6.85
C THR A 39 -20.41 13.70 5.50
N LEU A 40 -19.54 12.69 5.46
CA LEU A 40 -18.86 12.30 4.23
C LEU A 40 -19.77 11.39 3.39
N ASP A 41 -20.01 11.73 2.13
CA ASP A 41 -20.76 10.84 1.22
C ASP A 41 -19.96 9.59 0.84
N THR A 42 -20.63 8.60 0.23
CA THR A 42 -19.97 7.40 -0.26
C THR A 42 -18.88 7.75 -1.27
N VAL A 43 -17.63 7.45 -0.90
CA VAL A 43 -16.47 7.72 -1.76
C VAL A 43 -16.34 6.62 -2.82
N PRO A 44 -16.15 6.95 -4.12
CA PRO A 44 -15.93 5.95 -5.15
C PRO A 44 -14.69 5.08 -4.87
N ILE A 45 -14.82 3.76 -4.99
CA ILE A 45 -13.75 2.78 -4.73
C ILE A 45 -12.43 3.12 -5.46
N PRO A 46 -12.42 3.50 -6.75
CA PRO A 46 -11.17 3.83 -7.45
C PRO A 46 -10.43 5.02 -6.82
N LEU A 47 -11.16 6.00 -6.28
CA LEU A 47 -10.58 7.17 -5.64
C LEU A 47 -9.93 6.81 -4.31
N VAL A 48 -10.54 5.88 -3.55
CA VAL A 48 -9.96 5.36 -2.31
C VAL A 48 -8.67 4.58 -2.59
N ILE A 49 -8.68 3.71 -3.61
CA ILE A 49 -7.47 2.98 -4.04
C ILE A 49 -6.35 3.97 -4.40
N LEU A 50 -6.66 4.99 -5.21
CA LEU A 50 -5.69 6.01 -5.60
C LEU A 50 -5.13 6.75 -4.39
N THR A 51 -5.98 7.12 -3.44
CA THR A 51 -5.59 7.85 -2.21
C THR A 51 -4.60 7.02 -1.39
N VAL A 52 -4.91 5.75 -1.18
CA VAL A 52 -4.04 4.83 -0.43
C VAL A 52 -2.71 4.60 -1.15
N CYS A 53 -2.73 4.45 -2.48
CA CYS A 53 -1.52 4.34 -3.29
C CYS A 53 -0.65 5.61 -3.20
N ILE A 54 -1.26 6.80 -3.19
CA ILE A 54 -0.53 8.06 -3.02
C ILE A 54 0.12 8.11 -1.64
N ILE A 55 -0.60 7.78 -0.56
CA ILE A 55 -0.05 7.77 0.81
C ILE A 55 1.15 6.82 0.91
N GLY A 56 1.01 5.58 0.42
CA GLY A 56 2.12 4.63 0.40
C GLY A 56 3.28 5.11 -0.47
N GLY A 57 2.99 5.71 -1.63
CA GLY A 57 3.99 6.29 -2.52
C GLY A 57 4.77 7.44 -1.87
N VAL A 58 4.11 8.31 -1.10
CA VAL A 58 4.75 9.41 -0.37
C VAL A 58 5.68 8.86 0.72
N ILE A 59 5.24 7.86 1.50
CA ILE A 59 6.10 7.25 2.53
C ILE A 59 7.31 6.57 1.87
N GLY A 60 7.10 5.85 0.77
CA GLY A 60 8.16 5.24 -0.03
C GLY A 60 9.14 6.28 -0.60
N LEU A 61 8.63 7.42 -1.08
CA LEU A 61 9.44 8.53 -1.58
C LEU A 61 10.29 9.14 -0.46
N VAL A 62 9.71 9.40 0.72
CA VAL A 62 10.44 9.91 1.88
C VAL A 62 11.57 8.96 2.27
N ASN A 63 11.29 7.66 2.36
CA ASN A 63 12.31 6.64 2.60
C ASN A 63 13.42 6.68 1.54
N GLY A 64 13.04 6.74 0.26
CA GLY A 64 13.97 6.80 -0.86
C GLY A 64 14.85 8.05 -0.84
N VAL A 65 14.28 9.23 -0.55
CA VAL A 65 15.01 10.50 -0.46
C VAL A 65 16.00 10.49 0.69
N ILE A 66 15.61 10.00 1.87
CA ILE A 66 16.49 9.90 3.03
C ILE A 66 17.68 8.98 2.72
N ILE A 67 17.43 7.83 2.09
CA ILE A 67 18.50 6.88 1.75
C ILE A 67 19.42 7.48 0.67
N ALA A 68 18.85 8.07 -0.39
CA ALA A 68 19.62 8.55 -1.54
C ALA A 68 20.44 9.82 -1.26
N TYR A 69 19.85 10.80 -0.54
CA TYR A 69 20.48 12.11 -0.33
C TYR A 69 21.16 12.22 1.03
N LEU A 70 20.53 11.72 2.10
CA LEU A 70 21.09 11.79 3.45
C LEU A 70 22.04 10.62 3.76
N LYS A 71 22.13 9.63 2.86
CA LYS A 71 23.01 8.45 2.97
C LYS A 71 22.82 7.67 4.27
N VAL A 72 21.61 7.70 4.81
CA VAL A 72 21.22 6.89 5.97
C VAL A 72 21.00 5.45 5.53
N THR A 73 21.38 4.48 6.37
CA THR A 73 21.19 3.06 6.03
C THR A 73 19.70 2.71 5.94
N PRO A 74 19.27 1.91 4.95
CA PRO A 74 17.85 1.59 4.72
C PRO A 74 17.12 1.02 5.94
N PHE A 75 17.82 0.23 6.75
CA PHE A 75 17.29 -0.34 7.98
C PHE A 75 16.86 0.74 8.97
N ILE A 76 17.71 1.73 9.24
CA ILE A 76 17.42 2.81 10.19
C ILE A 76 16.29 3.70 9.67
N THR A 77 16.35 4.05 8.37
CA THR A 77 15.31 4.87 7.74
C THR A 77 13.94 4.20 7.83
N THR A 78 13.84 2.91 7.48
CA THR A 78 12.56 2.19 7.47
C THR A 78 12.08 1.84 8.87
N LEU A 79 12.97 1.61 9.85
CA LEU A 79 12.60 1.50 11.26
C LEU A 79 12.02 2.83 11.78
N GLY A 80 12.65 3.96 11.44
CA GLY A 80 12.14 5.28 11.82
C GLY A 80 10.75 5.57 11.23
N THR A 81 10.56 5.33 9.93
CA THR A 81 9.25 5.52 9.31
C THR A 81 8.21 4.53 9.79
N MET A 82 8.60 3.29 10.14
CA MET A 82 7.72 2.33 10.81
C MET A 82 7.15 2.91 12.12
N ILE A 83 7.99 3.52 12.95
CA ILE A 83 7.58 4.14 14.22
C ILE A 83 6.67 5.36 13.98
N ILE A 84 6.99 6.19 12.99
CA ILE A 84 6.15 7.35 12.62
C ILE A 84 4.77 6.89 12.17
N VAL A 85 4.68 5.92 11.25
CA VAL A 85 3.41 5.37 10.77
C VAL A 85 2.64 4.69 11.90
N TYR A 86 3.33 4.03 12.82
CA TYR A 86 2.71 3.48 14.03
C TYR A 86 2.12 4.58 14.92
N GLY A 87 2.85 5.67 15.16
CA GLY A 87 2.36 6.84 15.90
C GLY A 87 1.14 7.48 15.26
N ILE A 88 1.14 7.65 13.93
CA ILE A 88 -0.02 8.16 13.18
C ILE A 88 -1.24 7.26 13.38
N ASN A 89 -1.08 5.95 13.24
CA ASN A 89 -2.17 5.01 13.50
C ASN A 89 -2.66 5.09 14.95
N SER A 90 -1.75 5.21 15.92
CA SER A 90 -2.11 5.34 17.33
C SER A 90 -2.92 6.60 17.62
N LEU A 91 -2.51 7.76 17.08
CA LEU A 91 -3.25 9.02 17.21
C LEU A 91 -4.62 8.93 16.55
N TYR A 92 -4.71 8.23 15.42
CA TYR A 92 -5.97 8.01 14.74
C TYR A 92 -6.94 7.16 15.58
N TYR A 93 -6.48 6.07 16.18
CA TYR A 93 -7.34 5.24 17.03
C TYR A 93 -7.79 5.93 18.31
N ASP A 94 -6.94 6.80 18.88
CA ASP A 94 -7.31 7.66 20.00
C ASP A 94 -8.45 8.61 19.62
N PHE A 95 -8.37 9.23 18.43
CA PHE A 95 -9.42 10.08 17.87
C PHE A 95 -10.75 9.34 17.62
N VAL A 96 -10.70 8.12 17.09
CA VAL A 96 -11.91 7.32 16.78
C VAL A 96 -12.48 6.60 18.02
N GLY A 97 -11.81 6.68 19.17
CA GLY A 97 -12.29 6.06 20.42
C GLY A 97 -12.11 4.54 20.47
N ALA A 98 -11.07 4.02 19.82
CA ALA A 98 -10.68 2.59 19.81
C ALA A 98 -11.77 1.61 19.33
N SER A 99 -12.81 2.09 18.64
CA SER A 99 -13.83 1.24 18.05
C SER A 99 -13.33 0.60 16.74
N PRO A 100 -13.69 -0.67 16.45
CA PRO A 100 -13.38 -1.27 15.16
C PRO A 100 -14.01 -0.50 13.99
N ILE A 101 -13.22 -0.19 12.96
CA ILE A 101 -13.73 0.39 11.72
C ILE A 101 -14.38 -0.73 10.91
N ALA A 102 -15.72 -0.79 10.97
CA ALA A 102 -16.55 -1.78 10.30
C ALA A 102 -17.77 -1.10 9.67
N GLY A 103 -18.70 -1.88 9.11
CA GLY A 103 -19.95 -1.39 8.50
C GLY A 103 -19.69 -0.72 7.15
N PHE A 104 -19.23 -1.51 6.17
CA PHE A 104 -18.86 -1.02 4.85
C PHE A 104 -20.04 -0.94 3.89
N ASP A 105 -19.93 -0.06 2.91
CA ASP A 105 -20.91 0.05 1.83
C ASP A 105 -21.14 -1.30 1.11
N THR A 106 -22.37 -1.55 0.68
CA THR A 106 -22.74 -2.81 0.02
C THR A 106 -22.05 -2.98 -1.33
N GLY A 107 -21.77 -1.89 -2.04
CA GLY A 107 -20.99 -1.88 -3.28
C GLY A 107 -19.56 -2.32 -3.03
N PHE A 108 -18.92 -1.81 -1.97
CA PHE A 108 -17.58 -2.25 -1.57
C PHE A 108 -17.56 -3.72 -1.10
N SER A 109 -18.56 -4.14 -0.32
CA SER A 109 -18.67 -5.52 0.15
C SER A 109 -18.81 -6.50 -1.03
N LYS A 110 -19.62 -6.16 -2.04
CA LYS A 110 -19.72 -6.95 -3.29
C LYS A 110 -18.42 -6.93 -4.10
N PHE A 111 -17.74 -5.79 -4.16
CA PHE A 111 -16.46 -5.66 -4.87
C PHE A 111 -15.36 -6.54 -4.25
N THR A 112 -15.31 -6.65 -2.92
CA THR A 112 -14.27 -7.40 -2.20
C THR A 112 -14.60 -8.86 -1.97
N GLN A 113 -15.86 -9.18 -1.65
CA GLN A 113 -16.32 -10.53 -1.28
C GLN A 113 -17.12 -11.22 -2.39
N GLY A 114 -17.29 -10.58 -3.55
CA GLY A 114 -17.95 -11.16 -4.70
C GLY A 114 -17.23 -12.40 -5.25
N PHE A 115 -17.97 -13.23 -5.97
CA PHE A 115 -17.45 -14.44 -6.59
C PHE A 115 -18.10 -14.70 -7.95
N LEU A 116 -17.32 -15.26 -8.88
CA LEU A 116 -17.84 -15.87 -10.11
C LEU A 116 -18.19 -17.33 -9.83
N ARG A 117 -19.37 -17.75 -10.27
CA ARG A 117 -19.85 -19.13 -10.11
C ARG A 117 -19.77 -19.86 -11.44
N PHE A 118 -19.05 -20.98 -11.45
CA PHE A 118 -18.99 -21.92 -12.56
C PHE A 118 -19.57 -23.25 -12.08
N GLY A 119 -20.89 -23.40 -12.15
CA GLY A 119 -21.62 -24.53 -11.55
C GLY A 119 -21.47 -24.56 -10.03
N ASP A 120 -20.86 -25.62 -9.49
CA ASP A 120 -20.59 -25.75 -8.05
C ASP A 120 -19.31 -25.04 -7.60
N PHE A 121 -18.44 -24.68 -8.53
CA PHE A 121 -17.20 -23.99 -8.23
C PHE A 121 -17.45 -22.49 -8.06
N LYS A 122 -16.95 -21.93 -6.95
CA LYS A 122 -17.00 -20.48 -6.66
C LYS A 122 -15.58 -19.92 -6.64
N LEU A 123 -15.31 -18.99 -7.54
CA LEU A 123 -14.03 -18.29 -7.62
C LEU A 123 -14.18 -16.86 -7.10
N SER A 124 -13.52 -16.55 -6.00
CA SER A 124 -13.58 -15.22 -5.37
C SER A 124 -12.91 -14.16 -6.25
N PHE A 125 -13.46 -12.93 -6.24
CA PHE A 125 -12.88 -11.79 -6.95
C PHE A 125 -11.45 -11.47 -6.48
N ILE A 126 -11.09 -11.81 -5.24
CA ILE A 126 -9.73 -11.63 -4.72
C ILE A 126 -8.68 -12.40 -5.54
N THR A 127 -9.05 -13.55 -6.11
CA THR A 127 -8.15 -14.31 -6.99
C THR A 127 -7.83 -13.52 -8.26
N PHE A 128 -8.81 -12.84 -8.84
CA PHE A 128 -8.59 -11.99 -10.01
C PHE A 128 -7.73 -10.78 -9.68
N TYR A 129 -7.95 -10.13 -8.52
CA TYR A 129 -7.10 -9.03 -8.08
C TYR A 129 -5.65 -9.47 -7.85
N ALA A 130 -5.43 -10.66 -7.27
CA ALA A 130 -4.11 -11.23 -7.10
C ALA A 130 -3.42 -11.49 -8.46
N VAL A 131 -4.14 -12.07 -9.44
CA VAL A 131 -3.60 -12.30 -10.78
C VAL A 131 -3.25 -10.98 -11.48
N ILE A 132 -4.11 -9.96 -11.39
CA ILE A 132 -3.85 -8.63 -11.95
C ILE A 132 -2.59 -8.03 -11.30
N ALA A 133 -2.47 -8.11 -9.97
CA ALA A 133 -1.30 -7.61 -9.25
C ALA A 133 -0.01 -8.34 -9.66
N ILE A 134 -0.06 -9.67 -9.81
CA ILE A 134 1.08 -10.48 -10.28
C ILE A 134 1.50 -10.06 -11.68
N ILE A 135 0.56 -9.96 -12.62
CA ILE A 135 0.85 -9.56 -14.00
C ILE A 135 1.44 -8.14 -14.01
N PHE A 136 0.85 -7.22 -13.26
CA PHE A 136 1.33 -5.84 -13.14
C PHE A 136 2.77 -5.78 -12.64
N VAL A 137 3.09 -6.45 -11.53
CA VAL A 137 4.45 -6.49 -10.97
C VAL A 137 5.43 -7.17 -11.93
N TRP A 138 5.02 -8.26 -12.58
CA TRP A 138 5.84 -8.96 -13.57
C TRP A 138 6.19 -8.07 -14.76
N VAL A 139 5.21 -7.34 -15.31
CA VAL A 139 5.46 -6.36 -16.40
C VAL A 139 6.39 -5.26 -15.90
N LEU A 140 6.12 -4.70 -14.72
CA LEU A 140 6.93 -3.63 -14.12
C LEU A 140 8.40 -4.06 -13.99
N TRP A 141 8.67 -5.25 -13.44
CA TRP A 141 10.04 -5.72 -13.22
C TRP A 141 10.74 -6.20 -14.50
N ASN A 142 10.06 -6.96 -15.36
CA ASN A 142 10.72 -7.63 -16.48
C ASN A 142 10.66 -6.84 -17.80
N LYS A 143 9.64 -6.00 -17.99
CA LYS A 143 9.38 -5.33 -19.27
C LYS A 143 9.68 -3.83 -19.25
N THR A 144 9.79 -3.19 -18.10
CA THR A 144 10.11 -1.75 -18.03
C THR A 144 11.60 -1.47 -17.79
N ARG A 145 12.06 -0.28 -18.21
CA ARG A 145 13.42 0.21 -17.90
C ARG A 145 13.62 0.38 -16.39
N PHE A 146 12.60 0.87 -15.69
CA PHE A 146 12.62 1.05 -14.24
C PHE A 146 12.97 -0.26 -13.49
N GLY A 147 12.29 -1.36 -13.83
CA GLY A 147 12.56 -2.66 -13.23
C GLY A 147 13.99 -3.15 -13.47
N LYS A 148 14.44 -3.10 -14.73
CA LYS A 148 15.80 -3.53 -15.11
C LYS A 148 16.89 -2.70 -14.42
N ASN A 149 16.69 -1.39 -14.31
CA ASN A 149 17.63 -0.48 -13.63
C ASN A 149 17.76 -0.82 -12.14
N ILE A 150 16.65 -1.13 -11.46
CA ILE A 150 16.68 -1.55 -10.04
C ILE A 150 17.52 -2.82 -9.84
N PHE A 151 17.39 -3.81 -10.73
CA PHE A 151 18.20 -5.03 -10.67
C PHE A 151 19.69 -4.75 -10.94
N ALA A 152 20.01 -3.87 -11.90
CA ALA A 152 21.39 -3.49 -12.18
C ALA A 152 22.07 -2.83 -10.97
N ILE A 153 21.37 -1.89 -10.31
CA ILE A 153 21.85 -1.22 -9.09
C ILE A 153 22.07 -2.23 -7.97
N GLY A 154 21.14 -3.19 -7.79
CA GLY A 154 21.25 -4.22 -6.77
C GLY A 154 22.39 -5.21 -6.94
N GLY A 155 22.78 -5.49 -8.20
CA GLY A 155 23.90 -6.37 -8.52
C GLY A 155 25.26 -5.70 -8.32
N ASN A 156 25.47 -4.54 -8.95
CA ASN A 156 26.70 -3.76 -8.80
C ASN A 156 26.43 -2.25 -8.95
N PRO A 157 26.35 -1.50 -7.84
CA PRO A 157 26.10 -0.06 -7.86
C PRO A 157 27.14 0.76 -8.62
N GLU A 158 28.42 0.37 -8.56
CA GLU A 158 29.50 1.07 -9.26
C GLU A 158 29.38 0.88 -10.78
N ALA A 159 29.11 -0.36 -11.22
CA ALA A 159 28.88 -0.68 -12.63
C ALA A 159 27.62 0.00 -13.19
N ALA A 160 26.56 0.09 -12.38
CA ALA A 160 25.34 0.80 -12.75
C ALA A 160 25.62 2.30 -13.00
N LYS A 161 26.38 2.95 -12.10
CA LYS A 161 26.73 4.37 -12.21
C LYS A 161 27.56 4.68 -13.46
N VAL A 162 28.55 3.86 -13.80
CA VAL A 162 29.36 4.06 -15.03
C VAL A 162 28.57 3.76 -16.31
N SER A 163 27.49 2.98 -16.20
CA SER A 163 26.58 2.66 -17.32
C SER A 163 25.46 3.69 -17.50
N GLY A 164 25.46 4.78 -16.72
CA GLY A 164 24.44 5.82 -16.77
C GLY A 164 23.07 5.41 -16.22
N VAL A 165 23.04 4.42 -15.33
CA VAL A 165 21.84 3.92 -14.63
C VAL A 165 21.78 4.48 -13.21
#